data_AF-A0A4R0J8P8-F1
#
_entry.id   AF-A0A4R0J8P8-F1
#
_cell.length_a   1.000
_cell.length_b   1.000
_cell.length_c   1.000
_cell.angle_alpha   90.00
_cell.angle_beta   90.00
_cell.angle_gamma   90.00
#
_symmetry.space_group_name_H-M   'P 1'
#
loop_
_entity.id
_entity.type
_entity.pdbx_description
1 polymer ?
#
loop_
_entity_poly.entity_id
_entity_poly.type
_entity_poly.pdbx_seq_one_letter_code
_entity_poly.pdbx_strand_id
1 'polypeptide(L)'
;MSDQEIANLVLMSLFILLPIALGAMLVGRSRGNRRVLKWARGLAVLTIVLAVAYDVAGAIYLLLAEPEPGHEPWTDPSAVVDYPTFFLPIGVGALLVGAGILVGVTRARHHLG
;
A
#
# COMPACT_ATOMS: atom_id res chain seq x y z
N MET A 1 3.75 -17.74 -12.02
CA MET A 1 3.74 -16.90 -10.81
C MET A 1 2.31 -16.95 -10.29
N SER A 2 2.10 -17.41 -9.06
CA SER A 2 0.75 -17.51 -8.49
C SER A 2 0.23 -16.13 -8.10
N ASP A 3 -1.10 -15.95 -8.06
CA ASP A 3 -1.70 -14.69 -7.64
C ASP A 3 -1.31 -14.31 -6.20
N GLN A 4 -1.04 -15.31 -5.35
CA GLN A 4 -0.48 -15.13 -4.02
C GLN A 4 0.94 -14.54 -4.04
N GLU A 5 1.80 -15.00 -4.96
CA GLU A 5 3.16 -14.44 -5.12
C GLU A 5 3.10 -12.97 -5.54
N ILE A 6 2.12 -12.59 -6.39
CA ILE A 6 1.91 -11.21 -6.80
C ILE A 6 1.42 -10.36 -5.63
N ALA A 7 0.41 -10.84 -4.87
CA ALA A 7 -0.09 -10.15 -3.69
C ALA A 7 1.02 -9.94 -2.64
N ASN A 8 1.85 -10.95 -2.39
CA ASN A 8 2.98 -10.86 -1.47
C ASN A 8 4.06 -9.89 -1.96
N LEU A 9 4.34 -9.85 -3.27
CA LEU A 9 5.29 -8.90 -3.86
C LEU A 9 4.82 -7.45 -3.70
N VAL A 10 3.53 -7.19 -3.95
CA VAL A 10 2.94 -5.86 -3.75
C VAL A 10 3.00 -5.47 -2.27
N LEU A 11 2.64 -6.39 -1.38
CA LEU A 11 2.70 -6.16 0.06
C LEU A 11 4.13 -5.83 0.54
N MET A 12 5.12 -6.62 0.13
CA MET A 12 6.54 -6.34 0.40
C MET A 12 6.98 -4.99 -0.16
N SER A 13 6.53 -4.65 -1.36
CA SER A 13 6.83 -3.36 -1.99
C SER A 13 6.29 -2.20 -1.15
N LEU A 14 5.07 -2.29 -0.63
CA LEU A 14 4.49 -1.29 0.27
C LEU A 14 5.32 -1.13 1.55
N PHE A 15 5.75 -2.24 2.16
CA PHE A 15 6.60 -2.22 3.36
C PHE A 15 7.97 -1.58 3.14
N ILE A 16 8.55 -1.70 1.95
CA ILE A 16 9.86 -1.11 1.62
C ILE A 16 9.71 0.36 1.20
N LEU A 17 8.73 0.68 0.36
CA LEU A 17 8.58 2.02 -0.21
C LEU A 17 8.22 3.07 0.85
N LEU A 18 7.37 2.72 1.82
CA LEU A 18 6.93 3.64 2.88
C LEU A 18 8.07 4.21 3.74
N PRO A 19 8.94 3.39 4.38
CA PRO A 19 10.05 3.91 5.17
C PRO A 19 11.07 4.66 4.32
N ILE A 20 11.30 4.25 3.06
CA ILE A 20 12.17 5.00 2.13
C ILE A 20 11.57 6.37 1.81
N ALA A 21 10.27 6.43 1.48
CA ALA A 21 9.56 7.67 1.19
C ALA A 21 9.56 8.63 2.40
N LEU A 22 9.32 8.10 3.59
CA LEU A 22 9.36 8.86 4.84
C LEU A 22 10.77 9.36 5.14
N GLY A 23 11.79 8.50 5.03
CA GLY A 23 13.19 8.87 5.22
C GLY A 23 13.62 9.96 4.24
N ALA A 24 13.28 9.81 2.95
CA ALA A 24 13.55 10.83 1.93
C ALA A 24 12.84 12.15 2.25
N MET A 25 11.58 12.12 2.70
CA MET A 25 10.86 13.32 3.12
C MET A 25 11.58 14.03 4.28
N LEU A 26 11.96 13.30 5.33
CA LEU A 26 12.62 13.86 6.51
C LEU A 26 13.99 14.45 6.16
N VAL A 27 14.81 13.74 5.37
CA VAL A 27 16.12 14.21 4.91
C VAL A 27 15.99 15.41 3.98
N GLY A 28 15.02 15.36 3.06
CA GLY A 28 14.73 16.46 2.14
C GLY A 28 14.30 17.73 2.88
N ARG A 29 13.50 17.57 3.94
CA ARG A 29 13.08 18.69 4.80
C ARG A 29 14.24 19.23 5.64
N SER A 30 15.01 18.38 6.31
CA SER A 30 16.08 18.82 7.22
C SER A 30 17.24 19.51 6.48
N ARG A 31 17.58 19.05 5.27
CA ARG A 31 18.65 19.62 4.44
C ARG A 31 18.17 20.65 3.41
N GLY A 32 16.88 20.98 3.38
CA GLY A 32 16.31 21.89 2.38
C GLY A 32 16.45 21.41 0.93
N ASN A 33 16.62 20.10 0.70
CA ASN A 33 16.93 19.56 -0.61
C ASN A 33 15.67 19.26 -1.42
N ARG A 34 15.34 20.20 -2.33
CA ARG A 34 14.15 20.10 -3.21
C ARG A 34 14.15 18.85 -4.12
N ARG A 35 15.33 18.34 -4.53
CA ARG A 35 15.40 17.13 -5.37
C ARG A 35 14.97 15.89 -4.59
N VAL A 36 15.45 15.75 -3.35
CA VAL A 36 15.07 14.64 -2.47
C VAL A 36 13.56 14.68 -2.15
N LEU A 37 12.99 15.87 -1.95
CA LEU A 37 11.54 16.02 -1.78
C LEU A 37 10.74 15.64 -3.04
N LYS A 38 11.27 15.89 -4.26
CA LYS A 38 10.63 15.39 -5.49
C LYS A 38 10.63 13.86 -5.55
N TRP A 39 11.72 13.22 -5.15
CA TRP A 39 11.80 11.75 -5.05
C TRP A 39 10.83 11.20 -4.00
N ALA A 40 10.78 11.80 -2.82
CA ALA A 40 9.83 11.43 -1.77
C ALA A 40 8.37 11.54 -2.24
N ARG A 41 8.05 12.60 -3.02
CA ARG A 41 6.73 12.74 -3.67
C ARG A 41 6.45 11.59 -4.62
N GLY A 42 7.39 11.26 -5.50
CA GLY A 42 7.23 10.18 -6.48
C GLY A 42 7.01 8.82 -5.80
N LEU A 43 7.80 8.53 -4.77
CA LEU A 43 7.66 7.32 -3.97
C LEU A 43 6.30 7.26 -3.27
N ALA A 44 5.85 8.36 -2.64
CA ALA A 44 4.54 8.41 -2.01
C ALA A 44 3.39 8.16 -3.00
N VAL A 45 3.45 8.74 -4.20
CA VAL A 45 2.46 8.50 -5.26
C VAL A 45 2.48 7.03 -5.69
N LEU A 46 3.66 6.45 -5.91
CA LEU A 46 3.79 5.03 -6.27
C LEU A 46 3.21 4.12 -5.19
N THR A 47 3.47 4.40 -3.91
CA THR A 47 2.90 3.65 -2.79
C THR A 47 1.37 3.75 -2.77
N ILE A 48 0.81 4.93 -3.00
CA ILE A 48 -0.66 5.11 -3.05
C ILE A 48 -1.24 4.26 -4.19
N VAL A 49 -0.64 4.30 -5.38
CA VAL A 49 -1.12 3.51 -6.53
C VAL A 49 -1.06 2.00 -6.23
N LEU A 50 0.03 1.52 -5.66
CA LEU A 50 0.17 0.12 -5.27
C LEU A 50 -0.83 -0.29 -4.19
N ALA A 51 -1.09 0.58 -3.21
CA ALA A 51 -2.04 0.32 -2.14
C ALA A 51 -3.47 0.25 -2.68
N VAL A 52 -3.87 1.20 -3.54
CA VAL A 52 -5.18 1.17 -4.21
C VAL A 52 -5.34 -0.10 -5.05
N ALA A 53 -4.33 -0.47 -5.83
CA ALA A 53 -4.38 -1.68 -6.64
C ALA A 53 -4.53 -2.95 -5.77
N TYR A 54 -3.81 -3.01 -4.66
CA TYR A 54 -3.90 -4.11 -3.69
C TYR A 54 -5.28 -4.20 -3.05
N ASP A 55 -5.83 -3.07 -2.59
CA ASP A 55 -7.14 -3.01 -1.93
C ASP A 55 -8.28 -3.32 -2.91
N VAL A 56 -8.23 -2.79 -4.13
CA VAL A 56 -9.22 -3.08 -5.17
C VAL A 56 -9.18 -4.54 -5.58
N ALA A 57 -7.99 -5.11 -5.79
CA ALA A 57 -7.85 -6.54 -6.07
C ALA A 57 -8.43 -7.38 -4.93
N GLY A 58 -8.05 -7.10 -3.68
CA GLY A 58 -8.57 -7.82 -2.52
C GLY A 58 -10.09 -7.69 -2.36
N ALA A 59 -10.65 -6.50 -2.61
CA ALA A 59 -12.09 -6.29 -2.57
C ALA A 59 -12.83 -7.07 -3.67
N ILE A 60 -12.30 -7.07 -4.90
CA ILE A 60 -12.87 -7.86 -6.00
C ILE A 60 -12.83 -9.35 -5.67
N TYR A 61 -11.71 -9.86 -5.15
CA TYR A 61 -11.59 -11.26 -4.75
C TYR A 61 -12.56 -11.64 -3.63
N LEU A 62 -12.78 -10.75 -2.64
CA LEU A 62 -13.79 -10.98 -1.61
C LEU A 62 -15.23 -10.95 -2.14
N LEU A 63 -15.52 -10.12 -3.15
CA LEU A 63 -16.85 -10.06 -3.78
C LEU A 63 -17.13 -11.26 -4.67
N LEU A 64 -16.11 -11.82 -5.32
CA LEU A 64 -16.21 -12.99 -6.19
C LEU A 64 -16.11 -14.32 -5.44
N ALA A 65 -15.68 -14.28 -4.18
CA ALA A 65 -15.73 -15.43 -3.30
C ALA A 65 -17.19 -15.75 -2.96
N GLU A 66 -17.84 -16.58 -3.76
CA GLU A 66 -19.07 -17.26 -3.38
C GLU A 66 -18.70 -18.44 -2.47
N PRO A 67 -18.98 -18.39 -1.16
CA PRO A 67 -18.76 -19.56 -0.30
C PRO A 67 -19.76 -20.65 -0.68
N GLU A 68 -19.30 -21.88 -0.83
CA GLU A 68 -20.22 -23.02 -0.95
C GLU A 68 -21.16 -23.07 0.27
N PRO A 69 -22.46 -23.40 0.09
CA PRO A 69 -23.39 -23.44 1.21
C PRO A 69 -22.89 -24.39 2.33
N GLY A 70 -22.67 -23.85 3.53
CA GLY A 70 -22.16 -24.61 4.68
C GLY A 70 -20.63 -24.55 4.88
N HIS A 71 -19.90 -23.91 3.98
CA HIS A 71 -18.46 -23.67 4.05
C HIS A 71 -18.17 -22.17 4.16
N GLU A 72 -18.89 -21.50 5.06
CA GLU A 72 -18.68 -20.08 5.27
C GLU A 72 -17.26 -19.85 5.82
N PRO A 73 -16.50 -18.88 5.31
CA PRO A 73 -15.07 -18.70 5.64
C PRO A 73 -14.81 -18.35 7.11
N TRP A 74 -15.85 -18.03 7.89
CA TRP A 74 -15.77 -17.84 9.34
C TRP A 74 -16.04 -19.12 10.15
N THR A 75 -16.53 -20.20 9.53
CA THR A 75 -16.84 -21.50 10.15
C THR A 75 -15.89 -22.62 9.70
N ASP A 76 -15.32 -22.57 8.49
CA ASP A 76 -14.34 -23.53 8.01
C ASP A 76 -13.13 -22.84 7.36
N PRO A 77 -11.97 -22.75 8.05
CA PRO A 77 -10.75 -22.17 7.50
C PRO A 77 -10.21 -22.89 6.26
N SER A 78 -10.62 -24.16 6.04
CA SER A 78 -10.21 -24.97 4.90
C SER A 78 -11.10 -24.79 3.66
N ALA A 79 -12.22 -24.06 3.79
CA ALA A 79 -13.04 -23.60 2.67
C ALA A 79 -12.43 -22.43 1.89
N VAL A 80 -11.36 -21.81 2.42
CA VAL A 80 -10.60 -20.75 1.75
C VAL A 80 -9.62 -21.37 0.76
N VAL A 81 -10.13 -22.10 -0.22
CA VAL A 81 -9.35 -22.70 -1.30
C VAL A 81 -10.12 -22.33 -2.56
N ASP A 82 -9.94 -21.12 -3.09
CA ASP A 82 -9.05 -20.91 -4.24
C ASP A 82 -8.59 -19.45 -4.40
N TYR A 83 -8.75 -18.60 -3.38
CA TYR A 83 -8.45 -17.17 -3.49
C TYR A 83 -7.17 -16.74 -2.75
N PRO A 84 -6.38 -15.79 -3.31
CA PRO A 84 -5.22 -15.27 -2.63
C PRO A 84 -5.61 -14.54 -1.35
N THR A 85 -4.80 -14.67 -0.30
CA THR A 85 -5.03 -13.98 0.98
C THR A 85 -4.62 -12.52 0.86
N PHE A 86 -5.59 -11.61 0.94
CA PHE A 86 -5.36 -10.16 1.01
C PHE A 86 -5.52 -9.64 2.44
N PHE A 87 -4.54 -8.88 2.92
CA PHE A 87 -4.61 -8.16 4.19
C PHE A 87 -5.08 -6.72 3.95
N LEU A 88 -6.37 -6.54 3.64
CA LEU A 88 -6.97 -5.23 3.33
C LEU A 88 -6.64 -4.12 4.36
N PRO A 89 -6.63 -4.38 5.69
CA PRO A 89 -6.22 -3.34 6.65
C PRO A 89 -4.80 -2.80 6.42
N ILE A 90 -3.89 -3.63 5.90
CA ILE A 90 -2.51 -3.22 5.60
C ILE A 90 -2.48 -2.33 4.35
N GLY A 91 -3.24 -2.66 3.30
CA GLY A 91 -3.32 -1.83 2.10
C GLY A 91 -3.93 -0.45 2.39
N VAL A 92 -5.04 -0.41 3.14
CA VAL A 92 -5.65 0.84 3.62
C VAL A 92 -4.67 1.64 4.49
N GLY A 93 -3.96 0.98 5.39
CA GLY A 93 -2.91 1.61 6.20
C GLY A 93 -1.80 2.22 5.34
N ALA A 94 -1.32 1.49 4.34
CA ALA A 94 -0.30 1.98 3.42
C ALA A 94 -0.77 3.18 2.60
N LEU A 95 -2.05 3.19 2.20
CA LEU A 95 -2.68 4.32 1.52
C LEU A 95 -2.70 5.57 2.40
N LEU A 96 -3.12 5.45 3.66
CA LEU A 96 -3.16 6.55 4.61
C LEU A 96 -1.76 7.11 4.90
N VAL A 97 -0.77 6.24 5.11
CA VAL A 97 0.62 6.67 5.33
C VAL A 97 1.19 7.34 4.08
N GLY A 98 0.95 6.78 2.89
CA GLY A 98 1.35 7.37 1.61
C GLY A 98 0.77 8.77 1.41
N ALA A 99 -0.53 8.95 1.70
CA ALA A 99 -1.18 10.26 1.67
C ALA A 99 -0.57 11.25 2.68
N GLY A 100 -0.30 10.79 3.91
CA GLY A 100 0.38 11.59 4.94
C GLY A 100 1.76 12.06 4.50
N ILE A 101 2.57 11.19 3.89
CA ILE A 101 3.88 11.55 3.34
C ILE A 101 3.72 12.56 2.20
N LEU A 102 2.74 12.39 1.31
CA LEU A 102 2.49 13.31 0.20
C LEU A 102 2.14 14.73 0.70
N VAL A 103 1.24 14.82 1.68
CA VAL A 103 0.90 16.10 2.34
C VAL A 103 2.14 16.69 3.05
N GLY A 104 2.91 15.86 3.74
CA GLY A 104 4.14 16.28 4.39
C GLY A 104 5.19 16.85 3.43
N VAL A 105 5.40 16.19 2.29
CA VAL A 105 6.33 16.61 1.24
C VAL A 105 5.86 17.90 0.57
N THR A 106 4.57 18.03 0.26
CA THR A 106 4.03 19.26 -0.36
C THR A 106 4.18 20.46 0.57
N ARG A 107 3.86 20.30 1.85
CA ARG A 107 4.08 21.33 2.87
C ARG A 107 5.57 21.67 3.04
N ALA A 108 6.44 20.66 3.10
CA ALA A 108 7.88 20.87 3.22
C ALA A 108 8.46 21.63 2.00
N ARG A 109 7.99 21.32 0.78
CA ARG A 109 8.39 22.07 -0.42
C ARG A 109 7.90 23.51 -0.37
N HIS A 110 6.67 23.76 0.05
CA HIS A 110 6.13 25.13 0.16
C HIS A 110 6.95 26.00 1.12
N HIS A 111 7.43 25.45 2.24
CA HIS A 111 8.30 26.17 3.17
C HIS A 111 9.70 26.49 2.61
N LEU A 112 10.14 25.80 1.55
CA LEU A 112 11.44 26.01 0.93
C LEU A 112 11.40 26.97 -0.27
N GLY A 113 10.21 27.47 -0.66
CA GLY A 113 9.96 28.29 -1.86
C GLY A 113 10.10 27.54 -3.18
#